data_AF-A0A2T3GAD8-F1
#
_entry.id   AF-A0A2T3GAD8-F1
#
_cell.length_a   1.000
_cell.length_b   1.000
_cell.length_c   1.000
_cell.angle_alpha   90.00
_cell.angle_beta   90.00
_cell.angle_gamma   90.00
#
_symmetry.space_group_name_H-M   'P 1'
#
loop_
_entity.id
_entity.type
_entity.pdbx_description
1 polymer ?
#
loop_
_entity_poly.entity_id
_entity_poly.type
_entity_poly.pdbx_seq_one_letter_code
_entity_poly.pdbx_strand_id
1 'polypeptide(L)'
;MEVGEYTVEVGTSSRDIAVTATVELEGDGKSMPLTEWSSFGEWSADPVGAKVVEAVDAAGERGALPKLPDNAMMRLFLNSMPINSLPTLLGAAGKDLTAFMLEEYAKLTK
;
A
#
# COMPACT_ATOMS: atom_id res chain seq x y z
N MET A 1 26.85 22.80 4.61
CA MET A 1 26.60 21.88 5.75
C MET A 1 25.54 22.58 6.56
N GLU A 2 24.42 21.95 6.93
CA GLU A 2 24.40 20.73 7.73
C GLU A 2 23.29 19.75 7.29
N VAL A 3 23.67 18.47 7.31
CA VAL A 3 22.82 17.29 7.14
C VAL A 3 22.00 17.13 8.43
N GLY A 4 20.68 17.02 8.31
CA GLY A 4 19.82 16.69 9.45
C GLY A 4 19.68 15.17 9.56
N GLU A 5 20.25 14.59 10.61
CA GLU A 5 20.06 13.19 11.00
C GLU A 5 18.58 12.86 11.21
N TYR A 6 18.10 11.79 10.57
CA TYR A 6 16.83 11.15 10.94
C TYR A 6 17.16 9.92 11.78
N THR A 7 17.14 10.12 13.10
CA THR A 7 17.31 9.08 14.10
C THR A 7 16.21 8.03 13.93
N VAL A 8 16.61 6.82 13.57
CA VAL A 8 15.79 5.61 13.66
C VAL A 8 15.67 5.24 15.13
N GLU A 9 14.47 5.36 15.71
CA GLU A 9 14.17 4.80 17.03
C GLU A 9 13.37 3.51 16.88
N VAL A 10 14.08 2.40 17.13
CA VAL A 10 13.49 1.06 17.33
C VAL A 10 12.74 1.07 18.66
N GLY A 11 11.46 0.70 18.60
CA GLY A 11 10.54 0.77 19.73
C GLY A 11 10.95 -0.06 20.94
N THR A 12 10.77 0.54 22.11
CA THR A 12 10.60 -0.16 23.38
C THR A 12 9.49 0.50 24.17
N SER A 13 8.26 0.00 24.03
CA SER A 13 7.49 -0.54 25.17
C SER A 13 6.02 -0.69 24.81
N SER A 14 5.57 -1.93 24.96
CA SER A 14 4.18 -2.37 25.02
C SER A 14 3.42 -1.60 26.10
N ARG A 15 2.44 -0.78 25.71
CA ARG A 15 1.13 -0.61 26.34
C ARG A 15 0.46 0.63 25.77
N ASP A 16 -0.74 0.44 25.24
CA ASP A 16 -1.64 1.49 24.75
C ASP A 16 -1.18 2.25 23.50
N ILE A 17 -1.70 1.81 22.34
CA ILE A 17 -2.11 2.75 21.30
C ILE A 17 -3.58 2.47 21.00
N ALA A 18 -4.44 3.11 21.78
CA ALA A 18 -5.78 3.49 21.35
C ALA A 18 -5.65 4.81 20.61
N VAL A 19 -5.19 4.80 19.36
CA VAL A 19 -5.41 5.91 18.42
C VAL A 19 -5.30 5.36 17.00
N THR A 20 -6.46 5.21 16.36
CA THR A 20 -6.59 5.19 14.91
C THR A 20 -6.47 6.63 14.43
N ALA A 21 -5.35 6.97 13.80
CA ALA A 21 -5.23 8.23 13.08
C ALA A 21 -5.84 8.04 11.69
N THR A 22 -7.01 8.62 11.46
CA THR A 22 -7.57 8.77 10.12
C THR A 22 -6.76 9.85 9.41
N VAL A 23 -5.90 9.44 8.48
CA VAL A 23 -5.15 10.36 7.63
C VAL A 23 -6.01 10.61 6.38
N GLU A 24 -6.67 11.77 6.33
CA GLU A 24 -7.19 12.35 5.09
C GLU A 24 -6.01 13.06 4.39
N LEU A 25 -5.39 12.40 3.41
CA LEU A 25 -4.49 13.07 2.48
C LEU A 25 -5.33 13.61 1.32
N GLU A 26 -5.73 14.88 1.43
CA GLU A 26 -6.09 15.66 0.25
C GLU A 26 -4.86 15.71 -0.66
N GLY A 27 -4.94 15.00 -1.79
CA GLY A 27 -3.85 14.87 -2.75
C GLY A 27 -3.44 16.22 -3.30
N ASP A 28 -2.37 16.80 -2.74
CA ASP A 28 -1.55 17.79 -3.45
C ASP A 28 -1.10 17.08 -4.73
N GLY A 29 -1.63 17.51 -5.89
CA GLY A 29 -1.52 16.86 -7.20
C GLY A 29 -0.11 16.71 -7.78
N LYS A 30 0.92 16.64 -6.92
CA LYS A 30 2.24 16.11 -7.23
C LYS A 30 2.18 14.60 -7.11
N SER A 31 2.05 13.92 -8.25
CA SER A 31 2.30 12.47 -8.38
C SER A 31 3.72 12.17 -7.91
N MET A 32 3.89 11.94 -6.61
CA MET A 32 5.09 11.32 -6.08
C MET A 32 5.13 9.88 -6.59
N PRO A 33 6.32 9.33 -6.89
CA PRO A 33 6.40 7.96 -7.37
C PRO A 33 5.82 7.02 -6.30
N LEU A 34 4.86 6.18 -6.71
CA LEU A 34 4.30 5.16 -5.83
C LEU A 34 5.39 4.15 -5.46
N THR A 35 5.46 3.83 -4.17
CA THR A 35 6.42 2.87 -3.61
C THR A 35 5.72 1.85 -2.72
N GLU A 36 6.49 0.92 -2.15
CA GLU A 36 5.98 -0.06 -1.18
C GLU A 36 5.42 0.58 0.11
N TRP A 37 5.81 1.82 0.39
CA TRP A 37 5.35 2.62 1.52
C TRP A 37 4.09 3.43 1.21
N SER A 38 3.70 3.52 -0.06
CA SER A 38 2.46 4.17 -0.47
C SER A 38 1.26 3.30 -0.13
N SER A 39 0.20 3.93 0.34
CA SER A 39 -1.04 3.27 0.73
C SER A 39 -1.83 2.75 -0.47
N PHE A 40 -2.57 1.66 -0.29
CA PHE A 40 -3.38 1.12 -1.40
C PHE A 40 -4.39 2.15 -1.95
N GLY A 41 -4.84 3.10 -1.12
CA GLY A 41 -5.66 4.24 -1.53
C GLY A 41 -4.92 5.21 -2.44
N GLU A 42 -3.66 5.55 -2.14
CA GLU A 42 -2.80 6.35 -3.03
C GLU A 42 -2.56 5.63 -4.36
N TRP A 43 -2.33 4.32 -4.31
CA TRP A 43 -2.22 3.49 -5.52
C TRP A 43 -3.51 3.57 -6.35
N SER A 44 -4.69 3.49 -5.73
CA SER A 44 -5.97 3.57 -6.43
C SER A 44 -6.30 4.96 -6.97
N ALA A 45 -5.76 6.02 -6.35
CA ALA A 45 -5.98 7.41 -6.74
C ALA A 45 -5.02 7.89 -7.85
N ASP A 46 -3.85 7.28 -7.97
CA ASP A 46 -2.88 7.59 -9.03
C ASP A 46 -3.32 6.99 -10.39
N PRO A 47 -3.20 7.73 -11.51
CA PRO A 47 -3.62 7.23 -12.82
C PRO A 47 -2.85 6.00 -13.31
N VAL A 48 -1.60 5.80 -12.88
CA VAL A 48 -0.80 4.62 -13.22
C VAL A 48 -1.02 3.52 -12.18
N GLY A 49 -1.04 3.87 -10.89
CA GLY A 49 -1.34 2.95 -9.79
C GLY A 49 -2.73 2.31 -9.91
N ALA A 50 -3.74 3.04 -10.37
CA ALA A 50 -5.10 2.54 -10.55
C ALA A 50 -5.12 1.37 -11.55
N LYS A 51 -4.35 1.46 -12.64
CA LYS A 51 -4.20 0.36 -13.61
C LYS A 51 -3.56 -0.88 -12.99
N VAL A 52 -2.63 -0.69 -12.06
CA VAL A 52 -2.02 -1.81 -11.31
C VAL A 52 -3.05 -2.45 -10.38
N VAL A 53 -3.86 -1.65 -9.69
CA VAL A 53 -4.95 -2.14 -8.84
C VAL A 53 -5.98 -2.93 -9.66
N GLU A 54 -6.35 -2.45 -10.85
CA GLU A 54 -7.19 -3.19 -11.79
C GLU A 54 -6.56 -4.53 -12.23
N ALA A 55 -5.25 -4.54 -12.49
CA ALA A 55 -4.52 -5.76 -12.85
C ALA A 55 -4.47 -6.78 -11.69
N VAL A 56 -4.35 -6.30 -10.45
CA VAL A 56 -4.46 -7.13 -9.24
C VAL A 56 -5.84 -7.77 -9.16
N ASP A 57 -6.91 -7.00 -9.33
CA ASP A 57 -8.28 -7.48 -9.26
C ASP A 57 -8.53 -8.56 -10.34
N ALA A 58 -8.11 -8.28 -11.58
CA ALA A 58 -8.17 -9.24 -12.69
C ALA A 58 -7.30 -10.50 -12.48
N ALA A 59 -6.19 -10.41 -11.75
CA ALA A 59 -5.38 -11.56 -11.36
C ALA A 59 -6.04 -12.37 -10.22
N GLY A 60 -6.72 -11.70 -9.29
CA GLY A 60 -7.53 -12.30 -8.23
C GLY A 60 -8.71 -13.09 -8.78
N GLU A 61 -9.42 -12.53 -9.77
CA GLU A 61 -10.53 -13.22 -10.44
C GLU A 61 -10.09 -14.48 -11.19
N ARG A 62 -8.86 -14.49 -11.73
CA ARG A 62 -8.26 -15.65 -12.38
C ARG A 62 -7.64 -16.66 -11.42
N GLY A 63 -7.62 -16.38 -10.11
CA GLY A 63 -7.00 -17.22 -9.09
C GLY A 63 -5.47 -17.22 -9.12
N ALA A 64 -4.84 -16.27 -9.81
CA ALA A 64 -3.38 -16.12 -9.86
C ALA A 64 -2.84 -15.35 -8.64
N LEU A 65 -3.65 -14.48 -8.05
CA LEU A 65 -3.38 -13.74 -6.82
C LEU A 65 -4.53 -13.93 -5.81
N PRO A 66 -4.31 -13.65 -4.51
CA PRO A 66 -5.42 -13.56 -3.57
C PRO A 66 -6.38 -12.44 -4.00
N LYS A 67 -7.69 -12.71 -3.88
CA LYS A 67 -8.70 -11.67 -4.09
C LYS A 67 -8.58 -10.59 -3.02
N LEU A 68 -8.72 -9.35 -3.45
CA LEU A 68 -8.82 -8.23 -2.52
C LEU A 68 -10.10 -8.37 -1.69
N PRO A 69 -10.11 -7.96 -0.42
CA PRO A 69 -11.30 -8.05 0.40
C PRO A 69 -12.42 -7.18 -0.19
N ASP A 70 -13.60 -7.77 -0.35
CA ASP A 70 -14.79 -7.07 -0.89
C ASP A 70 -15.59 -6.33 0.20
N ASN A 71 -15.32 -6.63 1.47
CA ASN A 71 -15.99 -5.96 2.58
C ASN A 71 -15.55 -4.49 2.66
N ALA A 72 -16.50 -3.56 2.60
CA ALA A 72 -16.25 -2.12 2.65
C ALA A 72 -15.36 -1.68 3.82
N MET A 73 -15.55 -2.26 5.02
CA MET A 73 -14.70 -1.94 6.18
C MET A 73 -13.25 -2.42 5.99
N MET A 74 -13.06 -3.60 5.40
CA MET A 74 -11.73 -4.13 5.10
C MET A 74 -11.07 -3.39 3.93
N ARG A 75 -11.87 -2.95 2.94
CA ARG A 75 -11.43 -2.12 1.82
C ARG A 75 -10.93 -0.76 2.30
N LEU A 76 -11.66 -0.12 3.21
CA LEU A 76 -11.25 1.13 3.83
C LEU A 76 -9.94 0.96 4.60
N PHE A 77 -9.83 -0.10 5.41
CA PHE A 77 -8.61 -0.39 6.16
C PHE A 77 -7.41 -0.65 5.23
N LEU A 78 -7.62 -1.43 4.16
CA LEU A 78 -6.61 -1.70 3.14
C LEU A 78 -6.15 -0.40 2.46
N ASN A 79 -7.09 0.46 2.08
CA ASN A 79 -6.80 1.73 1.43
C ASN A 79 -5.92 2.65 2.27
N SER A 80 -6.01 2.57 3.60
CA SER A 80 -5.22 3.39 4.52
C SER A 80 -3.85 2.79 4.89
N MET A 81 -3.56 1.55 4.50
CA MET A 81 -2.30 0.89 4.83
C MET A 81 -1.31 0.85 3.66
N PRO A 82 -0.01 0.92 3.95
CA PRO A 82 1.02 0.75 2.94
C PRO A 82 1.00 -0.66 2.36
N ILE A 83 1.30 -0.80 1.07
CA ILE A 83 1.26 -2.11 0.39
C ILE A 83 2.31 -3.08 0.96
N ASN A 84 3.36 -2.61 1.64
CA ASN A 84 4.31 -3.47 2.37
C ASN A 84 3.73 -4.17 3.61
N SER A 85 2.52 -3.79 4.04
CA SER A 85 1.81 -4.43 5.15
C SER A 85 0.99 -5.64 4.69
N LEU A 86 0.74 -5.77 3.37
CA LEU A 86 0.04 -6.92 2.77
C LEU A 86 0.67 -8.27 3.13
N PRO A 87 2.01 -8.48 3.11
CA PRO A 87 2.62 -9.73 3.52
C PRO A 87 2.35 -10.08 4.99
N THR A 88 2.23 -9.07 5.85
CA THR A 88 1.90 -9.28 7.27
C THR A 88 0.43 -9.68 7.45
N LEU A 89 -0.47 -9.16 6.61
CA LEU A 89 -1.91 -9.42 6.69
C LEU A 89 -2.35 -10.72 6.00
N LEU A 90 -1.75 -11.02 4.84
CA LEU A 90 -2.13 -12.11 3.96
C LEU A 90 -1.06 -13.21 3.88
N GLY A 91 0.05 -13.07 4.61
CA GLY A 91 1.15 -14.03 4.60
C GLY A 91 1.88 -14.08 3.25
N ALA A 92 2.20 -15.30 2.79
CA ALA A 92 2.86 -15.52 1.51
C ALA A 92 2.11 -14.89 0.33
N ALA A 93 0.77 -14.99 0.33
CA ALA A 93 -0.06 -14.42 -0.73
C ALA A 93 0.01 -12.88 -0.77
N GLY A 94 0.19 -12.24 0.39
CA GLY A 94 0.42 -10.79 0.46
C GLY A 94 1.77 -10.37 -0.10
N LYS A 95 2.80 -11.21 0.07
CA LYS A 95 4.12 -10.97 -0.53
C LYS A 95 4.06 -11.01 -2.06
N ASP A 96 3.38 -11.99 -2.62
CA ASP A 96 3.19 -12.11 -4.08
C ASP A 96 2.40 -10.92 -4.62
N LEU A 97 1.38 -10.48 -3.88
CA LEU A 97 0.58 -9.31 -4.22
C LEU A 97 1.41 -8.01 -4.23
N THR A 98 2.18 -7.74 -3.17
CA THR A 98 3.04 -6.54 -3.11
C THR A 98 4.08 -6.55 -4.23
N ALA A 99 4.72 -7.69 -4.49
CA ALA A 99 5.70 -7.83 -5.56
C ALA A 99 5.07 -7.53 -6.93
N PHE A 100 3.91 -8.13 -7.21
CA PHE A 100 3.16 -7.89 -8.44
C PHE A 100 2.82 -6.41 -8.63
N MET A 101 2.34 -5.73 -7.60
CA MET A 101 2.01 -4.30 -7.69
C MET A 101 3.23 -3.45 -8.07
N LEU A 102 4.38 -3.69 -7.43
CA LEU A 102 5.61 -2.97 -7.71
C LEU A 102 6.14 -3.26 -9.12
N GLU A 103 6.10 -4.51 -9.55
CA GLU A 103 6.55 -4.93 -10.88
C GLU A 103 5.68 -4.36 -11.99
N GLU A 104 4.35 -4.40 -11.86
CA GLU A 104 3.44 -3.82 -12.85
C GLU A 104 3.59 -2.29 -12.93
N TYR A 105 3.75 -1.62 -11.78
CA TYR A 105 4.01 -0.19 -11.76
C TYR A 105 5.31 0.17 -12.46
N ALA A 106 6.37 -0.58 -12.21
CA ALA A 106 7.66 -0.39 -12.88
C ALA A 106 7.59 -0.63 -14.39
N LYS A 107 6.68 -1.48 -14.88
CA LYS A 107 6.45 -1.69 -16.33
C LYS A 107 5.71 -0.51 -16.96
N LEU A 108 4.77 0.11 -16.25
CA LEU A 108 3.94 1.19 -16.76
C LEU A 108 4.62 2.58 -16.69
N THR A 109 5.62 2.73 -15.83
CA THR A 109 6.38 3.98 -15.63
C THR A 109 7.68 4.05 -16.42
N LYS A 110 7.96 3.03 -17.25
CA LYS A 110 9.17 2.90 -18.08
C LYS A 110 8.92 3.37 -19.50
#